data_AF-A0A9Y3SBY1-F1
#
_entry.id   AF-A0A9Y3SBY1-F1
#
_cell.length_a   1.000
_cell.length_b   1.000
_cell.length_c   1.000
_cell.angle_alpha   90.00
_cell.angle_beta   90.00
_cell.angle_gamma   90.00
#
_symmetry.space_group_name_H-M   'P 1'
#
loop_
_entity.id
_entity.type
_entity.pdbx_description
1 polymer ?
#
loop_
_entity_poly.entity_id
_entity_poly.type
_entity_poly.pdbx_seq_one_letter_code
_entity_poly.pdbx_strand_id
1 'polypeptide(L)'
;TLFDEGQATVPKLAEKLTLELVHHIQKSLPRLDEQTQKKLEQTQENLKKLRTGPPSDATKRQKFLSDLVLAFTQDAISLTKGEELKCGYNSSIFFTLRNKFEAWEKIIKDSGSSFKEHILREESQFERTYRGRELPLFVSYSTFESIIQKQIKQLEEPAIQKLKEVSEVVRQELFELAQNSFVGFPNLINTAKMNIETIRNEREEE
;
A
#
# COMPACT_ATOMS: atom_id res chain seq x y z
N THR A 1 -13.91 66.17 -46.51
CA THR A 1 -13.12 65.34 -45.57
C THR A 1 -14.03 64.90 -44.42
N LEU A 2 -13.69 63.86 -43.65
CA LEU A 2 -14.48 63.44 -42.47
C LEU A 2 -14.75 64.58 -41.47
N PHE A 3 -13.91 65.61 -41.50
CA PHE A 3 -14.09 66.86 -40.75
C PHE A 3 -15.21 67.75 -41.33
N ASP A 4 -15.25 67.92 -42.66
CA ASP A 4 -16.29 68.72 -43.35
C ASP A 4 -17.69 68.07 -43.27
N GLU A 5 -17.75 66.75 -43.06
CA GLU A 5 -18.99 65.98 -42.86
C GLU A 5 -19.44 65.93 -41.38
N GLY A 6 -18.75 66.65 -40.48
CA GLY A 6 -19.04 66.70 -39.05
C GLY A 6 -18.73 65.40 -38.29
N GLN A 7 -18.15 64.40 -38.95
CA GLN A 7 -17.89 63.06 -38.41
C GLN A 7 -16.59 62.97 -37.58
N ALA A 8 -15.65 63.90 -37.77
CA ALA A 8 -14.36 63.95 -37.05
C ALA A 8 -14.36 64.95 -35.88
N THR A 9 -15.37 64.88 -35.01
CA THR A 9 -15.47 65.71 -33.78
C THR A 9 -15.37 64.84 -32.53
N VAL A 10 -14.90 65.42 -31.42
CA VAL A 10 -14.79 64.71 -30.12
C VAL A 10 -16.14 64.09 -29.67
N PRO A 11 -17.30 64.78 -29.80
CA PRO A 11 -18.59 64.17 -29.48
C PRO A 11 -18.93 62.97 -30.36
N LYS A 12 -18.64 63.01 -31.66
CA LYS A 12 -18.88 61.89 -32.59
C LYS A 12 -17.99 60.69 -32.33
N LEU A 13 -16.74 60.93 -31.92
CA LEU A 13 -15.84 59.88 -31.46
C LEU A 13 -16.39 59.19 -30.21
N ALA A 14 -16.84 59.96 -29.20
CA ALA A 14 -17.41 59.41 -27.98
C ALA A 14 -18.66 58.56 -28.29
N GLU A 15 -19.58 59.08 -29.11
CA GLU A 15 -20.77 58.35 -29.57
C GLU A 15 -20.40 57.02 -30.24
N LYS A 16 -19.44 57.05 -31.18
CA LYS A 16 -19.00 55.84 -31.89
C LYS A 16 -18.33 54.83 -30.97
N LEU A 17 -17.44 55.27 -30.07
CA LEU A 17 -16.79 54.38 -29.10
C LEU A 17 -17.80 53.74 -28.14
N THR A 18 -18.81 54.49 -27.69
CA THR A 18 -19.88 53.93 -26.85
C THR A 18 -20.68 52.87 -27.61
N LEU A 19 -21.07 53.14 -28.86
CA LEU A 19 -21.81 52.17 -29.69
C LEU A 19 -20.99 50.89 -29.93
N GLU A 20 -19.73 51.03 -30.31
CA GLU A 20 -18.83 49.88 -30.54
C GLU A 20 -18.60 49.09 -29.25
N LEU A 21 -18.42 49.75 -28.11
CA LEU A 21 -18.27 49.08 -26.82
C LEU A 21 -19.52 48.28 -26.46
N VAL A 22 -20.71 48.87 -26.59
CA VAL A 22 -21.98 48.18 -26.31
C VAL A 22 -22.17 46.99 -27.24
N HIS A 23 -21.90 47.16 -28.54
CA HIS A 23 -21.98 46.08 -29.51
C HIS A 23 -20.98 44.95 -29.19
N HIS A 24 -19.75 45.30 -28.82
CA HIS A 24 -18.74 44.32 -28.42
C HIS A 24 -19.13 43.57 -27.15
N ILE A 25 -19.73 44.24 -26.16
CA ILE A 25 -20.27 43.60 -24.94
C ILE A 25 -21.36 42.60 -25.32
N GLN A 26 -22.35 43.01 -26.12
CA GLN A 26 -23.43 42.13 -26.56
C GLN A 26 -22.91 40.89 -27.30
N LYS A 27 -21.93 41.06 -28.17
CA LYS A 27 -21.32 39.96 -28.93
C LYS A 27 -20.45 39.04 -28.06
N SER A 28 -19.80 39.59 -27.03
CA SER A 28 -18.88 38.85 -26.17
C SER A 28 -19.58 38.15 -25.01
N LEU A 29 -20.75 38.61 -24.58
CA LEU A 29 -21.51 38.07 -23.45
C LEU A 29 -21.80 36.56 -23.57
N PRO A 30 -22.33 36.02 -24.69
CA PRO A 30 -22.58 34.58 -24.81
C PRO A 30 -21.30 33.74 -24.68
N ARG A 31 -20.20 34.20 -25.28
CA ARG A 31 -18.90 33.53 -25.19
C ARG A 31 -18.32 33.59 -23.77
N LEU A 32 -18.52 34.71 -23.06
CA LEU A 32 -18.08 34.87 -21.68
C LEU A 32 -18.86 33.96 -20.73
N ASP A 33 -20.16 33.82 -20.95
CA ASP A 33 -21.03 32.90 -20.20
C ASP A 33 -20.57 31.44 -20.37
N GLU A 34 -20.37 31.00 -21.62
CA GLU A 34 -19.86 29.65 -21.92
C GLU A 34 -18.50 29.39 -21.26
N GLN A 35 -17.57 30.35 -21.33
CA GLN A 35 -16.26 30.23 -20.68
C GLN A 35 -16.36 30.18 -19.16
N THR A 36 -17.29 30.95 -18.57
CA THR A 36 -17.49 30.98 -17.12
C THR A 36 -18.07 29.65 -16.66
N GLN A 37 -19.07 29.12 -17.38
CA GLN A 37 -19.67 27.83 -17.09
C GLN A 37 -18.65 26.69 -17.19
N LYS A 38 -17.83 26.68 -18.26
CA LYS A 38 -16.77 25.68 -18.43
C LYS A 38 -15.73 25.73 -17.30
N LYS A 39 -15.30 26.93 -16.90
CA LYS A 39 -14.38 27.10 -15.76
C LYS A 39 -15.03 26.66 -14.44
N LEU A 40 -16.32 26.92 -14.27
CA LEU A 40 -17.07 26.50 -13.08
C LEU A 40 -17.13 24.97 -12.99
N GLU A 41 -17.47 24.29 -14.08
CA GLU A 41 -17.51 22.82 -14.16
C GLU A 41 -16.13 22.22 -13.86
N GLN A 42 -15.09 22.72 -14.51
CA GLN A 42 -13.71 22.28 -14.26
C GLN A 42 -13.30 22.48 -12.79
N THR A 43 -13.67 23.61 -12.19
CA THR A 43 -13.37 23.90 -10.78
C THR A 43 -14.14 22.97 -9.85
N GLN A 44 -15.41 22.69 -10.15
CA GLN A 44 -16.23 21.76 -9.38
C GLN A 44 -15.69 20.33 -9.45
N GLU A 45 -15.22 19.88 -10.62
CA GLU A 45 -14.55 18.58 -10.75
C GLU A 45 -13.27 18.51 -9.93
N ASN A 46 -12.45 19.57 -9.95
CA ASN A 46 -11.25 19.63 -9.13
C ASN A 46 -11.58 19.62 -7.63
N LEU A 47 -12.64 20.32 -7.21
CA LEU A 47 -13.11 20.31 -5.82
C LEU A 47 -13.61 18.93 -5.39
N LYS A 48 -14.30 18.19 -6.26
CA LYS A 48 -14.76 16.81 -5.96
C LYS A 48 -13.60 15.84 -5.72
N LYS A 49 -12.45 16.07 -6.36
CA LYS A 49 -11.22 15.27 -6.16
C LYS A 49 -10.53 15.60 -4.84
N LEU A 50 -10.75 16.79 -4.30
CA LEU A 50 -10.20 17.19 -3.00
C LEU A 50 -11.10 16.65 -1.90
N ARG A 51 -10.53 15.87 -0.98
CA ARG A 51 -11.26 15.37 0.19
C ARG A 51 -11.73 16.55 1.04
N THR A 52 -12.96 16.47 1.55
CA THR A 52 -13.51 17.49 2.45
C THR A 52 -12.58 17.65 3.65
N GLY A 53 -12.10 18.88 3.85
CA GLY A 53 -11.27 19.23 5.00
C GLY A 53 -12.01 19.05 6.34
N PRO A 54 -11.29 19.08 7.46
CA PRO A 54 -11.89 18.95 8.77
C PRO A 54 -12.91 20.08 9.03
N PRO A 55 -14.06 19.80 9.68
CA PRO A 55 -15.02 20.83 10.08
C PRO A 55 -14.39 21.91 10.98
N SER A 56 -14.95 23.12 11.02
CA SER A 56 -14.45 24.16 11.95
C SER A 56 -14.84 23.89 13.42
N ASP A 57 -16.02 23.29 13.62
CA ASP A 57 -16.55 22.97 14.96
C ASP A 57 -15.76 21.84 15.64
N ALA A 58 -15.45 22.01 16.93
CA ALA A 58 -14.60 21.07 17.67
C ALA A 58 -15.23 19.67 17.81
N THR A 59 -16.52 19.57 18.10
CA THR A 59 -17.24 18.30 18.23
C THR A 59 -17.33 17.57 16.88
N LYS A 60 -17.59 18.32 15.80
CA LYS A 60 -17.57 17.76 14.44
C LYS A 60 -16.17 17.34 13.99
N ARG A 61 -15.10 18.00 14.46
CA ARG A 61 -13.71 17.57 14.21
C ARG A 61 -13.39 16.24 14.85
N GLN A 62 -13.81 16.04 16.10
CA GLN A 62 -13.61 14.76 16.78
C GLN A 62 -14.29 13.62 16.01
N LYS A 63 -15.57 13.80 15.63
CA LYS A 63 -16.29 12.81 14.84
C LYS A 63 -15.60 12.54 13.49
N PHE A 64 -15.18 13.59 12.79
CA PHE A 64 -14.44 13.45 11.53
C PHE A 64 -13.18 12.62 11.68
N LEU A 65 -12.39 12.86 12.74
CA LEU A 65 -11.19 12.09 13.01
C LEU A 65 -11.53 10.63 13.36
N SER A 66 -12.57 10.39 14.16
CA SER A 66 -13.04 9.04 14.47
C SER A 66 -13.47 8.28 13.22
N ASP A 67 -14.23 8.91 12.31
CA ASP A 67 -14.68 8.31 11.05
C ASP A 67 -13.47 8.00 10.13
N LEU A 68 -12.48 8.90 10.12
CA LEU A 68 -11.23 8.73 9.36
C LEU A 68 -10.41 7.53 9.85
N VAL A 69 -10.24 7.42 11.18
CA VAL A 69 -9.54 6.29 11.80
C VAL A 69 -10.32 5.00 11.60
N LEU A 70 -11.64 5.03 11.75
CA LEU A 70 -12.51 3.87 11.55
C LEU A 70 -12.39 3.33 10.11
N ALA A 71 -12.38 4.22 9.12
CA ALA A 71 -12.19 3.84 7.71
C ALA A 71 -10.82 3.17 7.50
N PHE A 72 -9.75 3.75 8.04
CA PHE A 72 -8.42 3.14 7.98
C PHE A 72 -8.38 1.76 8.65
N THR A 73 -8.97 1.61 9.84
CA THR A 73 -9.00 0.31 10.53
C THR A 73 -9.82 -0.73 9.76
N GLN A 74 -10.90 -0.31 9.11
CA GLN A 74 -11.71 -1.21 8.30
C GLN A 74 -10.94 -1.67 7.06
N ASP A 75 -10.22 -0.77 6.39
CA ASP A 75 -9.36 -1.14 5.27
C ASP A 75 -8.19 -2.03 5.72
N ALA A 76 -7.62 -1.79 6.91
CA ALA A 76 -6.60 -2.67 7.47
C ALA A 76 -7.15 -4.09 7.75
N ILE A 77 -8.39 -4.21 8.24
CA ILE A 77 -9.06 -5.51 8.41
C ILE A 77 -9.36 -6.16 7.05
N SER A 78 -9.80 -5.39 6.06
CA SER A 78 -10.05 -5.92 4.71
C SER A 78 -8.74 -6.37 4.04
N LEU A 79 -7.62 -5.69 4.30
CA LEU A 79 -6.29 -6.10 3.86
C LEU A 79 -5.90 -7.48 4.39
N THR A 80 -6.23 -7.81 5.66
CA THR A 80 -5.93 -9.15 6.22
C THR A 80 -6.81 -10.25 5.65
N LYS A 81 -7.94 -9.91 5.02
CA LYS A 81 -8.86 -10.84 4.36
C LYS A 81 -8.63 -10.95 2.85
N GLY A 82 -7.90 -10.00 2.26
CA GLY A 82 -7.72 -9.90 0.81
C GLY A 82 -8.94 -9.34 0.09
N GLU A 83 -9.75 -8.55 0.81
CA GLU A 83 -10.91 -7.86 0.28
C GLU A 83 -10.50 -6.52 -0.35
N GLU A 84 -11.39 -5.97 -1.19
CA GLU A 84 -11.19 -4.65 -1.81
C GLU A 84 -11.16 -3.52 -0.75
N LEU A 85 -10.24 -2.57 -0.93
CA LEU A 85 -10.01 -1.48 0.02
C LEU A 85 -10.77 -0.21 -0.40
N LYS A 86 -11.43 0.44 0.57
CA LYS A 86 -12.24 1.63 0.31
C LYS A 86 -11.40 2.87 0.01
N CYS A 87 -10.14 2.91 0.46
CA CYS A 87 -9.20 3.97 0.13
C CYS A 87 -8.69 3.93 -1.33
N GLY A 88 -9.07 2.93 -2.13
CA GLY A 88 -8.63 2.81 -3.53
C GLY A 88 -7.20 2.30 -3.71
N TYR A 89 -6.55 1.86 -2.62
CA TYR A 89 -5.27 1.17 -2.68
C TYR A 89 -5.47 -0.27 -3.14
N ASN A 90 -4.78 -0.68 -4.20
CA ASN A 90 -4.82 -2.05 -4.70
C ASN A 90 -3.65 -2.84 -4.12
N SER A 91 -3.90 -3.57 -3.04
CA SER A 91 -2.87 -4.42 -2.43
C SER A 91 -2.67 -5.72 -3.21
N SER A 92 -1.42 -6.12 -3.35
CA SER A 92 -1.04 -7.44 -3.87
C SER A 92 -0.46 -8.36 -2.78
N ILE A 93 -0.72 -8.04 -1.50
CA ILE A 93 -0.10 -8.71 -0.35
C ILE A 93 -0.21 -10.23 -0.41
N PHE A 94 -1.39 -10.79 -0.74
CA PHE A 94 -1.57 -12.23 -0.83
C PHE A 94 -0.78 -12.89 -1.95
N PHE A 95 -0.61 -12.20 -3.08
CA PHE A 95 0.23 -12.70 -4.16
C PHE A 95 1.70 -12.75 -3.71
N THR A 96 2.20 -11.66 -3.12
CA THR A 96 3.56 -11.57 -2.59
C THR A 96 3.81 -12.61 -1.49
N LEU A 97 2.89 -12.75 -0.53
CA LEU A 97 2.99 -13.73 0.55
C LEU A 97 2.99 -15.16 0.04
N ARG A 98 2.13 -15.50 -0.94
CA ARG A 98 2.12 -16.85 -1.55
C ARG A 98 3.47 -17.18 -2.18
N ASN A 99 4.09 -16.24 -2.90
CA ASN A 99 5.42 -16.46 -3.48
C ASN A 99 6.49 -16.68 -2.39
N LYS A 100 6.39 -15.98 -1.25
CA LYS A 100 7.28 -16.19 -0.10
C LYS A 100 7.10 -17.58 0.53
N PHE A 101 5.86 -18.04 0.67
CA PHE A 101 5.56 -19.38 1.18
C PHE A 101 5.91 -20.50 0.21
N GLU A 102 5.76 -20.29 -1.10
CA GLU A 102 6.22 -21.24 -2.12
C GLU A 102 7.75 -21.42 -2.08
N ALA A 103 8.48 -20.31 -1.93
CA ALA A 103 9.93 -20.36 -1.72
C ALA A 103 10.31 -21.12 -0.43
N TRP A 104 9.53 -20.95 0.64
CA TRP A 104 9.71 -21.69 1.89
C TRP A 104 9.44 -23.19 1.73
N GLU A 105 8.36 -23.56 1.04
CA GLU A 105 8.04 -24.96 0.73
C GLU A 105 9.18 -25.63 -0.04
N LYS A 106 9.79 -24.92 -1.00
CA LYS A 106 10.96 -25.42 -1.73
C LYS A 106 12.14 -25.70 -0.80
N ILE A 107 12.46 -24.80 0.13
CA ILE A 107 13.54 -24.99 1.11
C ILE A 107 13.29 -26.26 1.94
N ILE A 108 12.04 -26.48 2.39
CA ILE A 108 11.67 -27.68 3.14
C ILE A 108 11.84 -28.95 2.29
N LYS A 109 11.40 -28.92 1.02
CA LYS A 109 11.52 -30.07 0.10
C LYS A 109 12.98 -30.41 -0.22
N ASP A 110 13.80 -29.39 -0.46
CA ASP A 110 15.24 -29.55 -0.73
C ASP A 110 15.96 -30.10 0.51
N SER A 111 15.62 -29.59 1.69
CA SER A 111 16.08 -30.10 2.99
C SER A 111 15.70 -31.56 3.21
N GLY A 112 14.45 -31.94 2.96
CA GLY A 112 13.97 -33.32 3.07
C GLY A 112 14.65 -34.28 2.08
N SER A 113 14.93 -33.82 0.87
CA SER A 113 15.64 -34.61 -0.14
C SER A 113 17.10 -34.86 0.27
N SER A 114 17.79 -33.81 0.73
CA SER A 114 19.15 -33.90 1.29
C SER A 114 19.21 -34.83 2.51
N PHE A 115 18.21 -34.75 3.39
CA PHE A 115 18.10 -35.61 4.56
C PHE A 115 17.98 -37.09 4.21
N LYS A 116 17.16 -37.43 3.20
CA LYS A 116 17.01 -38.80 2.71
C LYS A 116 18.35 -39.36 2.23
N GLU A 117 19.13 -38.57 1.49
CA GLU A 117 20.49 -38.97 1.08
C GLU A 117 21.43 -39.13 2.27
N HIS A 118 21.35 -38.24 3.26
CA HIS A 118 22.17 -38.29 4.47
C HIS A 118 21.87 -39.55 5.30
N ILE A 119 20.60 -39.91 5.50
CA ILE A 119 20.21 -41.15 6.19
C ILE A 119 20.78 -42.38 5.49
N LEU A 120 20.62 -42.48 4.16
CA LEU A 120 21.10 -43.64 3.41
C LEU A 120 22.63 -43.80 3.52
N ARG A 121 23.37 -42.69 3.60
CA ARG A 121 24.83 -42.69 3.84
C ARG A 121 25.18 -43.11 5.26
N GLU A 122 24.50 -42.57 6.26
CA GLU A 122 24.69 -42.92 7.67
C GLU A 122 24.38 -44.41 7.93
N GLU A 123 23.29 -44.92 7.38
CA GLU A 123 22.93 -46.35 7.44
C GLU A 123 24.04 -47.22 6.82
N SER A 124 24.52 -46.84 5.62
CA SER A 124 25.61 -47.54 4.94
C SER A 124 26.93 -47.51 5.74
N GLN A 125 27.23 -46.42 6.43
CA GLN A 125 28.42 -46.32 7.29
C GLN A 125 28.26 -47.11 8.58
N PHE A 126 27.07 -47.10 9.18
CA PHE A 126 26.76 -47.83 10.39
C PHE A 126 26.86 -49.34 10.17
N GLU A 127 26.27 -49.86 9.07
CA GLU A 127 26.42 -51.26 8.67
C GLU A 127 27.88 -51.67 8.49
N ARG A 128 28.71 -50.81 7.89
CA ARG A 128 30.14 -51.11 7.67
C ARG A 128 30.95 -51.11 8.96
N THR A 129 30.63 -50.23 9.91
CA THR A 129 31.44 -49.99 11.10
C THR A 129 31.12 -50.95 12.24
N TYR A 130 29.86 -51.37 12.38
CA TYR A 130 29.38 -52.18 13.51
C TYR A 130 29.03 -53.63 13.15
N ARG A 131 29.33 -54.06 11.91
CA ARG A 131 29.20 -55.46 11.46
C ARG A 131 29.90 -56.42 12.43
N GLY A 132 29.11 -57.31 13.05
CA GLY A 132 29.61 -58.38 13.91
C GLY A 132 29.80 -58.05 15.40
N ARG A 133 29.51 -56.82 15.85
CA ARG A 133 29.50 -56.45 17.29
C ARG A 133 28.09 -56.39 17.91
N GLU A 134 27.08 -56.05 17.12
CA GLU A 134 25.67 -55.95 17.51
C GLU A 134 24.84 -56.92 16.65
N LEU A 135 23.68 -57.36 17.16
CA LEU A 135 22.74 -58.17 16.37
C LEU A 135 22.34 -57.37 15.11
N PRO A 136 22.45 -57.97 13.91
CA PRO A 136 22.13 -57.30 12.65
C PRO A 136 20.62 -57.08 12.61
N LEU A 137 20.13 -55.91 13.04
CA LEU A 137 18.83 -55.32 12.66
C LEU A 137 18.50 -53.99 13.35
N PHE A 138 19.18 -53.60 14.44
CA PHE A 138 18.73 -52.46 15.26
C PHE A 138 19.77 -51.34 15.34
N VAL A 139 19.59 -50.31 14.51
CA VAL A 139 20.20 -49.00 14.78
C VAL A 139 19.52 -48.43 16.03
N SER A 140 20.27 -47.88 16.98
CA SER A 140 19.68 -47.29 18.20
C SER A 140 18.71 -46.18 17.84
N TYR A 141 17.51 -46.22 18.42
CA TYR A 141 16.50 -45.16 18.27
C TYR A 141 17.07 -43.78 18.63
N SER A 142 17.96 -43.71 19.63
CA SER A 142 18.61 -42.45 20.04
C SER A 142 19.50 -41.85 18.94
N THR A 143 20.08 -42.68 18.06
CA THR A 143 20.90 -42.22 16.94
C THR A 143 20.02 -41.60 15.86
N PHE A 144 18.92 -42.26 15.51
CA PHE A 144 17.92 -41.72 14.58
C PHE A 144 17.30 -40.43 15.11
N GLU A 145 16.95 -40.40 16.40
CA GLU A 145 16.42 -39.21 17.06
C GLU A 145 17.41 -38.04 16.95
N SER A 146 18.69 -38.26 17.24
CA SER A 146 19.72 -37.21 17.12
C SER A 146 19.86 -36.69 15.69
N ILE A 147 19.78 -37.58 14.68
CA ILE A 147 19.83 -37.21 13.26
C ILE A 147 18.61 -36.36 12.87
N ILE A 148 17.41 -36.74 13.30
CA ILE A 148 16.18 -35.97 13.05
C ILE A 148 16.25 -34.59 13.75
N GLN A 149 16.68 -34.56 15.01
CA GLN A 149 16.83 -33.30 15.76
C GLN A 149 17.80 -32.33 15.07
N LYS A 150 18.92 -32.82 14.54
CA LYS A 150 19.85 -32.00 13.74
C LYS A 150 19.18 -31.44 12.50
N GLN A 151 18.37 -32.23 11.81
CA GLN A 151 17.65 -31.77 10.62
C GLN A 151 16.64 -30.67 10.94
N ILE A 152 15.87 -30.83 12.03
CA ILE A 152 14.91 -29.83 12.47
C ILE A 152 15.63 -28.52 12.81
N LYS A 153 16.78 -28.60 13.52
CA LYS A 153 17.60 -27.41 13.83
C LYS A 153 18.11 -26.67 12.60
N GLN A 154 18.39 -27.36 11.49
CA GLN A 154 18.81 -26.69 10.25
C GLN A 154 17.69 -25.85 9.61
N LEU A 155 16.43 -26.13 9.93
CA LEU A 155 15.28 -25.36 9.42
C LEU A 155 14.95 -24.13 10.28
N GLU A 156 15.53 -24.02 11.47
CA GLU A 156 15.28 -22.93 12.41
C GLU A 156 15.70 -21.57 11.83
N GLU A 157 16.96 -21.45 11.38
CA GLU A 157 17.48 -20.19 10.82
C GLU A 157 16.74 -19.76 9.54
N PRO A 158 16.50 -20.64 8.54
CA PRO A 158 15.67 -20.30 7.39
C PRO A 158 14.24 -19.88 7.74
N ALA A 159 13.63 -20.46 8.78
CA ALA A 159 12.29 -20.09 9.23
C ALA A 159 12.27 -18.66 9.82
N ILE A 160 13.26 -18.33 10.66
CA ILE A 160 13.42 -16.97 11.22
C ILE A 160 13.64 -15.96 10.09
N GLN A 161 14.48 -16.30 9.11
CA GLN A 161 14.71 -15.43 7.96
C GLN A 161 13.41 -15.19 7.16
N LYS A 162 12.62 -16.24 6.93
CA LYS A 162 11.32 -16.10 6.24
C LYS A 162 10.31 -15.28 7.03
N LEU A 163 10.27 -15.42 8.36
CA LEU A 163 9.44 -14.58 9.23
C LEU A 163 9.79 -13.10 9.06
N LYS A 164 11.09 -12.75 9.09
CA LYS A 164 11.57 -11.37 8.88
C LYS A 164 11.20 -10.83 7.49
N GLU A 165 11.33 -11.64 6.45
CA GLU A 165 10.93 -11.26 5.09
C GLU A 165 9.41 -10.96 5.01
N VAL A 166 8.58 -11.80 5.64
CA VAL A 166 7.12 -11.62 5.67
C VAL A 166 6.72 -10.39 6.48
N SER A 167 7.33 -10.20 7.65
CA SER A 167 7.15 -9.02 8.50
C SER A 167 7.41 -7.73 7.71
N GLU A 168 8.50 -7.70 6.93
CA GLU A 168 8.85 -6.56 6.09
C GLU A 168 7.82 -6.29 4.98
N VAL A 169 7.29 -7.34 4.33
CA VAL A 169 6.22 -7.20 3.32
C VAL A 169 4.95 -6.61 3.95
N VAL A 170 4.53 -7.14 5.10
CA VAL A 170 3.33 -6.66 5.80
C VAL A 170 3.48 -5.19 6.20
N ARG A 171 4.65 -4.81 6.68
CA ARG A 171 4.96 -3.42 7.05
C ARG A 171 4.86 -2.47 5.87
N GLN A 172 5.44 -2.82 4.72
CA GLN A 172 5.38 -1.99 3.51
C GLN A 172 3.94 -1.79 3.06
N GLU A 173 3.13 -2.86 3.05
CA GLU A 173 1.71 -2.78 2.69
C GLU A 173 0.90 -1.90 3.65
N LEU A 174 1.13 -2.00 4.96
CA LEU A 174 0.48 -1.13 5.96
C LEU A 174 0.93 0.33 5.85
N PHE A 175 2.18 0.58 5.44
CA PHE A 175 2.71 1.92 5.19
C PHE A 175 2.07 2.58 3.97
N GLU A 176 1.87 1.82 2.89
CA GLU A 176 1.14 2.28 1.71
C GLU A 176 -0.33 2.51 2.03
N LEU A 177 -0.95 1.61 2.82
CA LEU A 177 -2.31 1.79 3.30
C LEU A 177 -2.46 3.11 4.07
N ALA A 178 -1.57 3.38 5.04
CA ALA A 178 -1.61 4.62 5.82
C ALA A 178 -1.47 5.88 4.93
N GLN A 179 -0.62 5.84 3.91
CA GLN A 179 -0.45 6.96 2.97
C GLN A 179 -1.73 7.24 2.18
N ASN A 180 -2.38 6.18 1.69
CA ASN A 180 -3.61 6.29 0.90
C ASN A 180 -4.83 6.66 1.77
N SER A 181 -4.91 6.18 3.01
CA SER A 181 -6.03 6.49 3.90
C SER A 181 -5.99 7.90 4.48
N PHE A 182 -4.80 8.46 4.73
CA PHE A 182 -4.60 9.75 5.41
C PHE A 182 -4.04 10.84 4.49
N VAL A 183 -4.31 10.79 3.18
CA VAL A 183 -3.92 11.84 2.22
C VAL A 183 -4.34 13.23 2.73
N GLY A 184 -3.38 14.16 2.78
CA GLY A 184 -3.59 15.52 3.31
C GLY A 184 -3.34 15.67 4.81
N PHE A 185 -3.04 14.58 5.54
CA PHE A 185 -2.77 14.59 6.99
C PHE A 185 -1.40 13.98 7.33
N PRO A 186 -0.28 14.68 7.06
CA PRO A 186 1.07 14.12 7.23
C PRO A 186 1.37 13.68 8.68
N ASN A 187 0.85 14.40 9.67
CA ASN A 187 1.02 14.02 11.08
C ASN A 187 0.33 12.69 11.39
N LEU A 188 -0.86 12.44 10.85
CA LEU A 188 -1.55 11.16 11.03
C LEU A 188 -0.83 10.02 10.32
N ILE A 189 -0.29 10.25 9.12
CA ILE A 189 0.53 9.27 8.40
C ILE A 189 1.74 8.88 9.25
N ASN A 190 2.47 9.86 9.79
CA ASN A 190 3.65 9.61 10.60
C ASN A 190 3.32 8.88 11.89
N THR A 191 2.25 9.28 12.60
CA THR A 191 1.80 8.58 13.80
C THR A 191 1.38 7.14 13.49
N ALA A 192 0.65 6.90 12.39
CA ALA A 192 0.26 5.56 11.98
C ALA A 192 1.48 4.69 11.66
N LYS A 193 2.44 5.22 10.88
CA LYS A 193 3.71 4.52 10.56
C LYS A 193 4.51 4.19 11.82
N MET A 194 4.62 5.12 12.76
CA MET A 194 5.29 4.89 14.03
C MET A 194 4.60 3.78 14.84
N ASN A 195 3.27 3.79 14.94
CA ASN A 195 2.54 2.74 15.63
C ASN A 195 2.70 1.37 14.95
N ILE A 196 2.73 1.32 13.61
CA ILE A 196 2.98 0.09 12.85
C ILE A 196 4.37 -0.47 13.18
N GLU A 197 5.40 0.37 13.24
CA GLU A 197 6.77 -0.07 13.62
C GLU A 197 6.84 -0.53 15.08
N THR A 198 6.18 0.18 16.00
CA THR A 198 6.13 -0.24 17.41
C THR A 198 5.51 -1.62 17.55
N ILE A 199 4.34 -1.86 16.93
CA ILE A 199 3.66 -3.15 16.96
C ILE A 199 4.51 -4.24 16.30
N ARG A 200 5.21 -3.91 15.20
CA ARG A 200 6.13 -4.85 14.55
C ARG A 200 7.23 -5.29 15.50
N ASN A 201 7.90 -4.35 16.16
CA ASN A 201 9.00 -4.66 17.07
C ASN A 201 8.52 -5.49 18.26
N GLU A 202 7.38 -5.15 18.85
CA GLU A 202 6.75 -5.93 19.93
C GLU A 202 6.49 -7.38 19.50
N ARG A 203 6.07 -7.61 18.24
CA ARG A 203 5.80 -8.95 17.70
C ARG A 203 7.04 -9.73 17.25
N GLU A 204 8.15 -9.05 16.97
CA GLU A 204 9.42 -9.70 16.62
C GLU A 204 10.23 -10.11 17.87
N GLU A 205 9.92 -9.53 19.04
CA GLU A 205 10.52 -9.87 20.33
C GLU A 205 9.81 -11.03 21.06
N GLU A 206 8.55 -11.34 20.69
CA GLU A 206 7.75 -12.49 21.16
C GLU A 206 8.19 -13.83 20.53
#